data_AF-A0A7X7FV80-F1
#
_entry.id   AF-A0A7X7FV80-F1
#
_cell.length_a   1.000
_cell.length_b   1.000
_cell.length_c   1.000
_cell.angle_alpha   90.00
_cell.angle_beta   90.00
_cell.angle_gamma   90.00
#
_symmetry.space_group_name_H-M   'P 1'
#
loop_
_entity.id
_entity.type
_entity.pdbx_description
1 polymer ?
#
loop_
_entity_poly.entity_id
_entity_poly.type
_entity_poly.pdbx_seq_one_letter_code
_entity_poly.pdbx_strand_id
1 'polypeptide(L)'
;MELKKEIKILFWIVLVFLGVFFLPIQSPVFNTAIDATFDLAKWYAREHVVLCLLPAFLIAGVISVFVSQASVIKYFGAKAKKWVAYSVAAVSGTILAVCSCTILPLFSSIHKRGAGLGPAIAFLYSGPAINILAIILTARILGFEMG
;
A
#
# COMPACT_ATOMS: atom_id res chain seq x y z
N MET A 1 -2.13 -33.82 -29.53
CA MET A 1 -2.47 -33.80 -28.09
C MET A 1 -1.24 -33.32 -27.34
N GLU A 2 -1.31 -32.16 -26.71
CA GLU A 2 -0.19 -31.51 -26.01
C GLU A 2 -0.03 -32.12 -24.61
N LEU A 3 0.54 -33.34 -24.55
CA LEU A 3 0.63 -34.19 -23.36
C LEU A 3 1.20 -33.47 -22.11
N LYS A 4 2.14 -32.54 -22.30
CA LYS A 4 2.75 -31.74 -21.20
C LYS A 4 1.75 -30.80 -20.53
N LYS A 5 0.77 -30.28 -21.27
CA LYS A 5 -0.23 -29.33 -20.78
C LYS A 5 -1.28 -30.04 -19.91
N GLU A 6 -1.70 -31.22 -20.34
CA GLU A 6 -2.63 -32.09 -19.60
C GLU A 6 -2.02 -32.61 -18.29
N ILE A 7 -0.76 -33.06 -18.32
CA ILE A 7 -0.05 -33.52 -17.11
C ILE A 7 0.11 -32.39 -16.08
N LYS A 8 0.37 -31.15 -16.52
CA LYS A 8 0.49 -29.99 -15.62
C LYS A 8 -0.84 -29.64 -14.95
N ILE A 9 -1.95 -29.75 -15.68
CA ILE A 9 -3.30 -29.55 -15.16
C ILE A 9 -3.63 -30.64 -14.14
N LEU A 10 -3.34 -31.91 -14.46
CA LEU A 10 -3.56 -33.04 -13.57
C LEU A 10 -2.77 -32.88 -12.25
N PHE A 11 -1.51 -32.47 -12.34
CA PHE A 11 -0.67 -32.21 -11.17
C PHE A 11 -1.25 -31.10 -10.28
N TRP A 12 -1.72 -30.00 -10.87
CA TRP A 12 -2.34 -28.90 -10.12
C TRP A 12 -3.64 -29.33 -9.42
N ILE A 13 -4.47 -30.14 -10.09
CA ILE A 13 -5.69 -30.70 -9.52
C ILE A 13 -5.37 -31.60 -8.32
N VAL A 14 -4.39 -32.51 -8.47
CA VAL A 14 -3.98 -33.42 -7.39
C VAL A 14 -3.37 -32.65 -6.21
N LEU A 15 -2.56 -31.62 -6.47
CA LEU A 15 -1.94 -30.80 -5.43
C LEU A 15 -2.98 -29.99 -4.64
N VAL A 16 -3.94 -29.35 -5.33
CA VAL A 16 -5.05 -28.65 -4.67
C VAL A 16 -5.93 -29.63 -3.89
N PHE A 17 -6.21 -30.80 -4.46
CA PHE A 17 -7.01 -31.83 -3.79
C PHE A 17 -6.33 -32.36 -2.52
N LEU A 18 -5.03 -32.68 -2.57
CA LEU A 18 -4.25 -33.07 -1.39
C LEU A 18 -4.18 -31.94 -0.35
N GLY A 19 -4.02 -30.69 -0.79
CA GLY A 19 -4.02 -29.53 0.10
C GLY A 19 -5.34 -29.33 0.85
N VAL A 20 -6.47 -29.50 0.16
CA VAL A 20 -7.81 -29.45 0.78
C VAL A 20 -8.09 -30.69 1.63
N PHE A 21 -7.60 -31.86 1.24
CA PHE A 21 -7.79 -33.11 1.97
C PHE A 21 -7.03 -33.14 3.30
N PHE A 22 -5.81 -32.59 3.34
CA PHE A 22 -5.00 -32.50 4.56
C PHE A 22 -5.33 -31.29 5.45
N LEU A 23 -6.27 -30.46 5.03
CA LEU A 23 -6.68 -29.28 5.78
C LEU A 23 -7.29 -29.73 7.13
N PRO A 24 -6.75 -29.30 8.29
CA PRO A 24 -7.17 -29.82 9.60
C PRO A 24 -8.49 -29.16 10.06
N ILE A 25 -9.57 -29.36 9.30
CA ILE A 25 -10.91 -28.77 9.51
C ILE A 25 -11.55 -29.23 10.83
N GLN A 26 -11.10 -30.35 11.40
CA GLN A 26 -11.58 -30.83 12.70
C GLN A 26 -10.83 -30.23 13.90
N SER A 27 -9.71 -29.53 13.67
CA SER A 27 -8.97 -28.90 14.75
C SER A 27 -9.69 -27.62 15.20
N PRO A 28 -10.01 -27.45 16.50
CA PRO A 28 -10.64 -26.24 17.01
C PRO A 28 -9.77 -25.00 16.79
N VAL A 29 -8.44 -25.16 16.76
CA VAL A 29 -7.49 -24.08 16.46
C VAL A 29 -7.62 -23.60 15.01
N PHE A 30 -7.83 -24.53 14.07
CA PHE A 30 -7.96 -24.20 12.65
C PHE A 30 -9.26 -23.43 12.38
N ASN A 31 -10.40 -23.90 12.90
CA ASN A 31 -11.67 -23.21 12.72
C ASN A 31 -11.67 -21.83 13.39
N THR A 32 -11.10 -21.72 14.58
CA THR A 32 -10.95 -20.42 15.27
C THR A 32 -10.08 -19.46 14.47
N ALA A 33 -8.98 -19.93 13.88
CA ALA A 33 -8.10 -19.10 13.05
C ALA A 33 -8.80 -18.62 11.77
N ILE A 34 -9.60 -19.48 11.12
CA ILE A 34 -10.38 -19.14 9.94
C ILE A 34 -11.45 -18.09 10.29
N ASP A 35 -12.23 -18.33 11.34
CA ASP A 35 -13.28 -17.40 11.76
C ASP A 35 -12.70 -16.04 12.19
N ALA A 36 -11.60 -16.05 12.96
CA ALA A 36 -10.89 -14.82 13.33
C ALA A 36 -10.36 -14.07 12.09
N THR A 37 -9.84 -14.78 11.08
CA THR A 37 -9.38 -14.18 9.84
C THR A 37 -10.52 -13.47 9.12
N PHE A 38 -11.67 -14.13 8.98
CA PHE A 38 -12.84 -13.52 8.33
C PHE A 38 -13.41 -12.34 9.12
N ASP A 39 -13.44 -12.43 10.45
CA ASP A 39 -13.95 -11.36 11.29
C ASP A 39 -13.04 -10.12 11.27
N LEU A 40 -11.73 -10.31 11.36
CA LEU A 40 -10.75 -9.23 11.20
C LEU A 40 -10.81 -8.61 9.80
N ALA A 41 -10.92 -9.44 8.75
CA ALA A 41 -11.05 -8.94 7.37
C ALA A 41 -12.32 -8.12 7.18
N LYS A 42 -13.45 -8.56 7.76
CA LYS A 42 -14.73 -7.84 7.71
C LYS A 42 -14.66 -6.52 8.49
N TRP A 43 -14.05 -6.54 9.68
CA TRP A 43 -13.87 -5.34 10.49
C TRP A 43 -12.97 -4.33 9.77
N TYR A 44 -11.85 -4.78 9.21
CA TYR A 44 -10.94 -3.94 8.42
C TYR A 44 -11.62 -3.36 7.18
N ALA A 45 -12.35 -4.19 6.41
CA ALA A 45 -13.04 -3.78 5.21
C ALA A 45 -14.23 -2.84 5.47
N ARG A 46 -14.88 -2.94 6.63
CA ARG A 46 -15.99 -2.06 7.00
C ARG A 46 -15.49 -0.75 7.58
N GLU A 47 -14.66 -0.82 8.62
CA GLU A 47 -14.31 0.34 9.41
C GLU A 47 -13.16 1.12 8.77
N HIS A 48 -12.06 0.42 8.43
CA HIS A 48 -10.85 1.07 7.94
C HIS A 48 -11.02 1.64 6.53
N VAL A 49 -11.72 0.91 5.65
CA VAL A 49 -11.98 1.38 4.27
C VAL A 49 -12.94 2.57 4.27
N VAL A 50 -14.00 2.53 5.07
CA VAL A 50 -15.00 3.60 5.07
C VAL A 50 -14.48 4.84 5.77
N LEU A 51 -13.81 4.70 6.92
CA LEU A 51 -13.35 5.86 7.69
C LEU A 51 -12.05 6.48 7.16
N CYS A 52 -11.14 5.68 6.60
CA CYS A 52 -9.82 6.18 6.19
C CYS A 52 -9.69 6.29 4.67
N LEU A 53 -10.04 5.23 3.94
CA LEU A 53 -9.79 5.14 2.51
C LEU A 53 -10.77 6.00 1.69
N LEU A 54 -12.05 6.03 2.06
CA LEU A 54 -13.04 6.86 1.36
C LEU A 54 -12.75 8.37 1.47
N PRO A 55 -12.49 8.96 2.66
CA PRO A 55 -12.13 10.38 2.75
C PRO A 55 -10.79 10.68 2.11
N ALA A 56 -9.79 9.80 2.29
CA ALA A 56 -8.48 9.98 1.67
C ALA A 56 -8.56 10.00 0.14
N PHE A 57 -9.35 9.12 -0.48
CA PHE A 57 -9.56 9.14 -1.94
C PHE A 57 -10.37 10.33 -2.42
N LEU A 58 -11.33 10.79 -1.63
CA LEU A 58 -12.07 12.01 -1.96
C LEU A 58 -11.14 13.23 -1.95
N ILE A 59 -10.35 13.39 -0.90
CA ILE A 59 -9.36 14.47 -0.77
C ILE A 59 -8.30 14.35 -1.87
N ALA A 60 -7.76 13.15 -2.11
CA ALA A 60 -6.81 12.90 -3.18
C ALA A 60 -7.40 13.23 -4.56
N GLY A 61 -8.67 12.89 -4.79
CA GLY A 61 -9.41 13.24 -6.00
C GLY A 61 -9.50 14.74 -6.19
N VAL A 62 -9.90 15.48 -5.15
CA VAL A 62 -9.96 16.96 -5.14
C VAL A 62 -8.57 17.55 -5.41
N ILE A 63 -7.55 17.13 -4.67
CA ILE A 63 -6.16 17.55 -4.87
C ILE A 63 -5.71 17.24 -6.29
N SER A 64 -6.10 16.10 -6.86
CA SER A 64 -5.73 15.73 -8.24
C SER A 64 -6.37 16.61 -9.32
N VAL A 65 -7.47 17.30 -9.01
CA VAL A 65 -8.09 18.30 -9.89
C VAL A 65 -7.40 19.66 -9.70
N PHE A 66 -7.05 20.02 -8.47
CA PHE A 66 -6.34 21.28 -8.16
C PHE A 66 -4.86 21.26 -8.55
N VAL A 67 -4.20 20.09 -8.52
CA VAL A 67 -2.81 19.90 -8.89
C VAL A 67 -2.75 19.59 -10.39
N SER A 68 -2.44 20.62 -11.17
CA SER A 68 -2.27 20.51 -12.62
C SER A 68 -1.10 19.60 -12.98
N GLN A 69 -1.23 18.88 -14.10
CA GLN A 69 -0.19 18.02 -14.65
C GLN A 69 1.13 18.78 -14.89
N ALA A 70 1.03 20.08 -15.20
CA ALA A 70 2.18 20.97 -15.36
C ALA A 70 2.97 21.17 -14.06
N SER A 71 2.30 21.29 -12.90
CA SER A 71 2.96 21.36 -11.59
C SER A 71 3.67 20.06 -11.24
N VAL A 72 3.06 18.91 -11.55
CA VAL A 72 3.68 17.59 -11.35
C VAL A 72 4.94 17.46 -12.20
N ILE A 73 4.91 17.85 -13.47
CA ILE A 73 6.10 17.78 -14.34
C ILE A 73 7.17 18.81 -13.92
N LYS A 74 6.77 19.98 -13.39
CA LYS A 74 7.70 21.02 -12.93
C LYS A 74 8.45 20.63 -11.65
N TYR A 75 7.77 20.00 -10.69
CA TYR A 75 8.38 19.63 -9.39
C TYR A 75 8.80 18.17 -9.30
N PHE A 76 8.11 17.24 -9.96
CA PHE A 76 8.39 15.80 -9.95
C PHE A 76 8.88 15.26 -11.31
N GLY A 77 8.92 16.06 -12.38
CA GLY A 77 9.27 15.58 -13.73
C GLY A 77 10.75 15.24 -13.90
N ALA A 78 11.05 14.42 -14.91
CA ALA A 78 12.41 13.94 -15.20
C ALA A 78 13.43 15.04 -15.57
N LYS A 79 12.95 16.22 -15.99
CA LYS A 79 13.78 17.41 -16.31
C LYS A 79 13.93 18.38 -15.13
N ALA A 80 13.27 18.15 -13.99
CA ALA A 80 13.39 19.00 -12.81
C ALA A 80 14.75 18.79 -12.12
N LYS A 81 15.23 19.82 -11.40
CA LYS A 81 16.47 19.70 -10.60
C LYS A 81 16.31 18.56 -9.60
N LYS A 82 17.16 17.53 -9.69
CA LYS A 82 17.07 16.29 -8.89
C LYS A 82 16.85 16.59 -7.40
N TRP A 83 17.66 17.47 -6.82
CA TRP A 83 17.55 17.85 -5.40
C TRP A 83 16.16 18.37 -5.01
N VAL A 84 15.58 19.25 -5.83
CA VAL A 84 14.24 19.81 -5.57
C VAL A 84 13.18 18.73 -5.67
N ALA A 85 13.26 17.85 -6.68
CA ALA A 85 12.28 16.79 -6.88
C ALA A 85 12.29 15.76 -5.74
N TYR A 86 13.46 15.39 -5.23
CA TYR A 86 13.58 14.47 -4.09
C TYR A 86 13.16 15.12 -2.77
N SER A 87 13.54 16.38 -2.50
CA SER A 87 13.12 17.08 -1.29
C SER A 87 11.61 17.30 -1.25
N VAL A 88 11.00 17.74 -2.35
CA VAL A 88 9.55 17.93 -2.44
C VAL A 88 8.83 16.59 -2.27
N ALA A 89 9.32 15.52 -2.90
CA ALA A 89 8.76 14.18 -2.74
C ALA A 89 8.80 13.68 -1.29
N ALA A 90 9.93 13.85 -0.61
CA ALA A 90 10.08 13.44 0.78
C ALA A 90 9.18 14.26 1.73
N VAL A 91 9.19 15.59 1.57
CA VAL A 91 8.39 16.48 2.43
C VAL A 91 6.89 16.28 2.19
N SER A 92 6.46 16.14 0.93
CA SER A 92 5.04 15.89 0.65
C SER A 92 4.58 14.54 1.17
N GLY A 93 5.45 13.52 1.14
CA GLY A 93 5.15 12.20 1.72
C GLY A 93 5.07 12.25 3.25
N THR A 94 5.97 12.98 3.91
CA THR A 94 5.93 13.16 5.36
C THR A 94 4.69 13.92 5.85
N ILE A 95 4.22 14.91 5.10
CA ILE A 95 3.00 15.68 5.43
C ILE A 95 1.74 14.84 5.19
N LEU A 96 1.70 14.11 4.08
CA LEU A 96 0.61 13.19 3.76
C LEU A 96 0.84 11.89 4.53
N ALA A 97 0.42 11.86 5.79
CA ALA A 97 0.43 10.66 6.63
C ALA A 97 -0.56 9.60 6.09
N VAL A 98 -0.18 8.93 4.99
CA VAL A 98 -0.97 7.92 4.30
C VAL A 98 -0.44 6.52 4.54
N CYS A 99 -1.36 5.57 4.69
CA CYS A 99 -1.04 4.15 4.79
C CYS A 99 -0.63 3.56 3.42
N SER A 100 -0.09 2.35 3.46
CA SER A 100 0.30 1.59 2.26
C SER A 100 -0.85 1.43 1.24
N CYS A 101 -2.09 1.37 1.72
CA CYS A 101 -3.29 1.19 0.91
C CYS A 101 -3.58 2.39 -0.02
N THR A 102 -3.26 3.61 0.41
CA THR A 102 -3.60 4.85 -0.30
C THR A 102 -2.41 5.43 -1.07
N ILE A 103 -1.18 5.12 -0.66
CA ILE A 103 0.00 5.68 -1.31
C ILE A 103 0.33 5.01 -2.66
N LEU A 104 0.00 3.73 -2.82
CA LEU A 104 0.15 3.00 -4.10
C LEU A 104 -0.69 3.62 -5.24
N PRO A 105 -2.00 3.86 -5.08
CA PRO A 105 -2.81 4.51 -6.12
C PRO A 105 -2.42 5.97 -6.35
N LEU A 106 -2.01 6.70 -5.30
CA LEU A 106 -1.46 8.06 -5.44
C LEU A 106 -0.19 8.06 -6.28
N PHE A 107 0.76 7.16 -5.99
CA PHE A 107 1.96 6.96 -6.79
C PHE A 107 1.61 6.65 -8.24
N SER A 108 0.69 5.71 -8.49
CA SER A 108 0.27 5.34 -9.85
C SER A 108 -0.33 6.54 -10.60
N SER A 109 -1.15 7.36 -9.93
CA SER A 109 -1.77 8.56 -10.51
C SER A 109 -0.72 9.62 -10.87
N ILE A 110 0.21 9.92 -9.97
CA ILE A 110 1.26 10.93 -10.17
C ILE A 110 2.26 10.47 -11.26
N HIS A 111 2.60 9.19 -11.27
CA HIS A 111 3.50 8.62 -12.28
C HIS A 111 2.86 8.63 -13.68
N LYS A 112 1.58 8.22 -13.81
CA LYS A 112 0.83 8.31 -15.08
C LYS A 112 0.72 9.75 -15.61
N ARG A 113 0.79 10.75 -14.72
CA ARG A 113 0.78 12.18 -15.06
C ARG A 113 2.13 12.72 -15.53
N GLY A 114 3.21 11.92 -15.53
CA GLY A 114 4.52 12.30 -16.07
C GLY A 114 5.60 12.63 -15.04
N ALA A 115 5.40 12.25 -13.77
CA ALA A 115 6.47 12.30 -12.77
C ALA A 115 7.58 11.29 -13.09
N GLY A 116 8.83 11.70 -12.84
CA GLY A 116 10.00 10.83 -12.94
C GLY A 116 9.91 9.68 -11.93
N LEU A 117 10.40 8.50 -12.33
CA LEU A 117 10.34 7.29 -11.52
C LEU A 117 11.05 7.47 -10.15
N GLY A 118 12.20 8.14 -10.14
CA GLY A 118 13.00 8.37 -8.93
C GLY A 118 12.26 9.17 -7.83
N PRO A 119 11.80 10.41 -8.11
CA PRO A 119 11.01 11.19 -7.16
C PRO A 119 9.71 10.50 -6.74
N ALA A 120 9.07 9.77 -7.66
CA ALA A 120 7.84 9.04 -7.35
C ALA A 120 8.08 7.90 -6.36
N ILE A 121 9.18 7.15 -6.50
CA ILE A 121 9.57 6.10 -5.53
C ILE A 121 9.96 6.72 -4.19
N ALA A 122 10.65 7.86 -4.19
CA ALA A 122 10.98 8.58 -2.95
C ALA A 122 9.72 9.01 -2.19
N PHE A 123 8.72 9.53 -2.89
CA PHE A 123 7.40 9.83 -2.31
C PHE A 123 6.75 8.58 -1.72
N LEU A 124 6.68 7.48 -2.50
CA LEU A 124 6.11 6.20 -2.09
C LEU A 124 6.76 5.63 -0.81
N TYR A 125 8.08 5.79 -0.68
CA TYR A 125 8.81 5.31 0.49
C TYR A 125 8.65 6.25 1.70
N SER A 126 8.72 7.56 1.48
CA SER A 126 8.68 8.56 2.56
C SER A 126 7.36 8.60 3.33
N GLY A 127 6.22 8.35 2.66
CA GLY A 127 4.90 8.40 3.30
C GLY A 127 4.74 7.48 4.51
N PRO A 128 4.97 6.16 4.38
CA PRO A 128 4.92 5.26 5.53
C PRO A 128 6.15 5.34 6.43
N ALA A 129 7.34 5.69 5.90
CA ALA A 129 8.59 5.61 6.64
C ALA A 129 8.85 6.80 7.59
N ILE A 130 8.45 8.02 7.21
CA ILE A 130 8.83 9.26 7.93
C ILE A 130 7.58 10.04 8.35
N ASN A 131 6.58 9.35 8.88
CA ASN A 131 5.33 9.98 9.34
C ASN A 131 5.54 10.67 10.71
N ILE A 132 5.18 11.96 10.82
CA ILE A 132 5.21 12.73 12.09
C ILE A 132 4.49 11.99 13.22
N LEU A 133 3.31 11.40 12.93
CA LEU A 133 2.52 10.68 13.94
C LEU A 133 3.25 9.43 14.44
N ALA A 134 3.92 8.72 13.53
CA ALA A 134 4.70 7.55 13.89
C ALA A 134 5.91 7.93 14.76
N ILE A 135 6.60 9.04 14.43
CA ILE A 135 7.72 9.56 15.22
C ILE A 135 7.26 9.96 16.63
N ILE A 136 6.17 10.73 16.74
CA ILE A 136 5.62 11.15 18.04
C ILE A 136 5.17 9.95 18.86
N LEU A 137 4.45 9.01 18.24
CA LEU A 137 3.96 7.82 18.94
C LEU A 137 5.10 6.93 19.42
N THR A 138 6.13 6.75 18.58
CA THR A 138 7.34 6.01 18.94
C THR A 138 8.10 6.69 20.07
N ALA A 139 8.30 8.01 19.99
CA ALA A 139 8.94 8.78 21.05
C ALA A 139 8.16 8.74 22.38
N ARG A 140 6.82 8.66 22.31
CA ARG A 140 5.95 8.52 23.49
C ARG A 140 5.98 7.13 24.10
N ILE A 141 6.04 6.08 23.28
CA ILE A 141 5.94 4.68 23.73
C ILE A 141 7.30 4.11 24.13
N LEU A 142 8.34 4.31 23.32
CA LEU A 142 9.70 3.83 23.61
C LEU A 142 10.49 4.78 24.53
N GLY A 143 9.98 5.97 24.78
CA GLY A 143 10.64 6.98 25.60
C GLY A 143 11.87 7.59 24.92
N PHE A 144 12.34 8.70 25.47
CA PHE A 144 13.57 9.38 25.03
C PHE A 144 14.85 8.60 25.35
N GLU A 145 14.75 7.40 25.94
CA GLU A 145 15.88 6.55 26.36
C GLU A 145 16.51 5.73 25.22
N MET A 146 16.02 5.87 23.99
CA MET A 146 16.66 5.28 22.79
C MET A 146 17.74 6.19 22.16
N GLY A 147 18.44 6.99 22.99
CA GLY A 147 19.53 7.88 22.59
C GLY A 147 20.68 7.82 23.56
#